data_AF-X1UEM4-F1
#
_entry.id   AF-X1UEM4-F1
#
_cell.length_a   1.000
_cell.length_b   1.000
_cell.length_c   1.000
_cell.angle_alpha   90.00
_cell.angle_beta   90.00
_cell.angle_gamma   90.00
#
_symmetry.space_group_name_H-M   'P 1'
#
loop_
_entity.id
_entity.type
_entity.pdbx_description
1 polymer ?
#
loop_
_entity_poly.entity_id
_entity_poly.type
_entity_poly.pdbx_seq_one_letter_code
_entity_poly.pdbx_strand_id
1 'polypeptide(L)'
;MVINIRRLGILVALTAVLLLGTALIALSYTSVGIAGSVGAGGVPLSVPDLSTVPESVAEDAAGLAMELYGDYQERHEDFVDRLLAIYGEAKDKDFVVIFNSGGWGWNFLENSPGWRSIFSGIESELAGLGYTSLMLDYRRTDENLRGIIDEGVEMITSYPSKAENLACRVEFLTNHIPDLRVIVTGESDGTVISDSVMNILRYNSQVYSIQTGPPF
;
A
#
# COMPACT_ATOMS: atom_id res chain seq x y z
N MET A 1 27.66 -10.27 47.74
CA MET A 1 26.30 -10.40 47.18
C MET A 1 26.35 -11.52 46.13
N VAL A 2 25.96 -12.75 46.50
CA VAL A 2 26.00 -13.90 45.58
C VAL A 2 24.74 -13.84 44.72
N ILE A 3 24.87 -13.41 43.48
CA ILE A 3 23.77 -13.48 42.52
C ILE A 3 23.44 -14.96 42.31
N ASN A 4 22.22 -15.34 42.64
CA ASN A 4 21.76 -16.72 42.52
C ASN A 4 21.65 -17.06 41.03
N ILE A 5 22.67 -17.76 40.48
CA ILE A 5 22.82 -18.08 39.05
C ILE A 5 21.55 -18.67 38.45
N ARG A 6 20.80 -19.46 39.24
CA ARG A 6 19.51 -20.03 38.83
C ARG A 6 18.43 -18.97 38.59
N ARG A 7 18.38 -17.91 39.39
CA ARG A 7 17.43 -16.79 39.20
C ARG A 7 17.81 -15.94 37.97
N LEU A 8 19.11 -15.78 37.71
CA LEU A 8 19.59 -15.07 36.53
C LEU A 8 19.24 -15.82 35.24
N GLY A 9 19.44 -17.14 35.22
CA GLY A 9 19.07 -17.98 34.07
C GLY A 9 17.57 -17.94 33.75
N ILE A 10 16.71 -17.96 34.78
CA ILE A 10 15.26 -17.83 34.61
C ILE A 10 14.90 -16.44 34.05
N LEU A 11 15.52 -15.38 34.55
CA LEU A 11 15.27 -14.01 34.06
C LEU A 11 15.65 -13.88 32.57
N VAL A 12 16.83 -14.36 32.18
CA VAL A 12 17.28 -14.33 30.78
C VAL A 12 16.35 -15.11 29.87
N ALA A 13 15.92 -16.31 30.28
CA ALA A 13 14.98 -17.11 29.49
C ALA A 13 13.62 -16.43 29.33
N LEU A 14 13.08 -15.84 30.40
CA LEU A 14 11.82 -15.09 30.35
C LEU A 14 11.94 -13.86 29.45
N THR A 15 13.04 -13.11 29.55
CA THR A 15 13.31 -11.97 28.65
C THR A 15 13.40 -12.41 27.19
N ALA A 16 14.08 -13.53 26.90
CA ALA A 16 14.18 -14.07 25.56
C ALA A 16 12.82 -14.49 24.98
N VAL A 17 11.98 -15.16 25.78
CA VAL A 17 10.61 -15.56 25.37
C VAL A 17 9.74 -14.33 25.14
N LEU A 18 9.83 -13.32 26.02
CA LEU A 18 9.09 -12.08 25.86
C LEU A 18 9.50 -11.35 24.58
N LEU A 19 10.81 -11.23 24.33
CA LEU A 19 11.36 -10.62 23.12
C LEU A 19 10.92 -11.37 21.85
N LEU A 20 10.93 -12.70 21.88
CA LEU A 20 10.47 -13.53 20.77
C LEU A 20 8.97 -13.34 20.53
N GLY A 21 8.15 -13.32 21.59
CA GLY A 21 6.72 -13.04 21.49
C GLY A 21 6.44 -11.66 20.91
N THR A 22 7.15 -10.63 21.36
CA THR A 22 7.03 -9.28 20.79
C THR A 22 7.49 -9.21 19.34
N ALA A 23 8.56 -9.94 18.97
CA ALA A 23 9.01 -10.01 17.59
C ALA A 23 7.98 -10.68 16.70
N LEU A 24 7.38 -11.80 17.13
CA LEU A 24 6.32 -12.48 16.38
C LEU A 24 5.09 -11.59 16.19
N ILE A 25 4.68 -10.84 17.22
CA ILE A 25 3.56 -9.90 17.11
C ILE A 25 3.89 -8.76 16.12
N ALA A 26 5.13 -8.25 16.17
CA ALA A 26 5.58 -7.22 15.23
C ALA A 26 5.62 -7.73 13.79
N LEU A 27 6.11 -8.95 13.56
CA LEU A 27 6.15 -9.61 12.25
C LEU A 27 4.75 -9.93 11.68
N SER A 28 3.74 -10.09 12.54
CA SER A 28 2.36 -10.37 12.11
C SER A 28 1.55 -9.12 11.78
N TYR A 29 2.11 -7.92 11.94
CA TYR A 29 1.41 -6.67 11.69
C TYR A 29 1.95 -6.03 10.43
N THR A 30 1.07 -5.83 9.44
CA THR A 30 1.31 -4.95 8.29
C THR A 30 0.24 -3.86 8.28
N SER A 31 0.60 -2.61 7.97
CA SER A 31 -0.39 -1.54 7.76
C SER A 31 -1.24 -1.80 6.50
N VAL A 32 -2.52 -1.42 6.53
CA VAL A 32 -3.48 -1.67 5.43
C VAL A 32 -3.13 -0.86 4.17
N GLY A 33 -2.42 0.26 4.36
CA GLY A 33 -2.13 1.25 3.33
C GLY A 33 -3.35 2.13 2.99
N ILE A 34 -3.13 3.44 2.83
CA ILE A 34 -4.15 4.43 2.44
C ILE A 34 -3.84 4.93 1.03
N ALA A 35 -4.85 4.95 0.16
CA ALA A 35 -4.79 5.75 -1.06
C ALA A 35 -5.66 7.01 -0.89
N GLY A 36 -5.13 8.17 -1.27
CA GLY A 36 -5.86 9.43 -1.27
C GLY A 36 -5.58 10.22 -2.54
N SER A 37 -6.49 11.11 -2.92
CA SER A 37 -6.24 12.01 -4.07
C SER A 37 -5.06 12.93 -3.79
N VAL A 38 -4.18 13.08 -4.78
CA VAL A 38 -3.11 14.08 -4.73
C VAL A 38 -3.71 15.47 -4.52
N GLY A 39 -3.09 16.30 -3.67
CA GLY A 39 -3.57 17.65 -3.34
C GLY A 39 -4.63 17.70 -2.24
N ALA A 40 -5.16 16.56 -1.79
CA ALA A 40 -6.15 16.50 -0.71
C ALA A 40 -5.54 16.54 0.70
N GLY A 41 -4.23 16.72 0.82
CA GLY A 41 -3.53 16.75 2.12
C GLY A 41 -3.64 15.42 2.88
N GLY A 42 -3.81 14.31 2.16
CA GLY A 42 -3.90 12.98 2.75
C GLY A 42 -5.25 12.61 3.34
N VAL A 43 -6.30 13.38 3.05
CA VAL A 43 -7.67 12.96 3.34
C VAL A 43 -7.96 11.70 2.50
N PRO A 44 -8.33 10.57 3.13
CA PRO A 44 -8.71 9.37 2.41
C PRO A 44 -9.86 9.64 1.43
N LEU A 45 -9.92 8.87 0.34
CA LEU A 45 -11.07 8.92 -0.56
C LEU A 45 -12.36 8.65 0.23
N SER A 46 -13.42 9.38 -0.11
CA SER A 46 -14.72 9.17 0.52
C SER A 46 -15.30 7.84 0.06
N VAL A 47 -15.86 7.08 1.00
CA VAL A 47 -16.55 5.83 0.67
C VAL A 47 -17.74 6.17 -0.23
N PRO A 48 -17.87 5.52 -1.41
CA PRO A 48 -18.94 5.81 -2.34
C PRO A 48 -20.27 5.36 -1.73
N ASP A 49 -21.36 5.88 -2.27
CA ASP A 49 -22.67 5.28 -2.03
C ASP A 49 -22.63 3.84 -2.55
N LEU A 50 -22.60 2.87 -1.63
CA LEU A 50 -22.48 1.45 -1.93
C LEU A 50 -23.62 0.95 -2.83
N SER A 51 -24.76 1.66 -2.89
CA SER A 51 -25.83 1.34 -3.83
C SER A 51 -25.46 1.55 -5.31
N THR A 52 -24.37 2.28 -5.57
CA THR A 52 -23.82 2.53 -6.91
C THR A 52 -22.70 1.58 -7.32
N VAL A 53 -22.24 0.73 -6.39
CA VAL A 53 -21.20 -0.28 -6.63
C VAL A 53 -21.89 -1.60 -6.99
N PRO A 54 -21.50 -2.28 -8.08
CA PRO A 54 -22.05 -3.60 -8.39
C PRO A 54 -21.78 -4.60 -7.26
N GLU A 55 -22.76 -5.45 -6.94
CA GLU A 55 -22.66 -6.43 -5.85
C GLU A 55 -21.42 -7.32 -5.99
N SER A 56 -21.12 -7.79 -7.21
CA SER A 56 -19.92 -8.60 -7.48
C SER A 56 -18.61 -7.88 -7.14
N VAL A 57 -18.55 -6.56 -7.32
CA VAL A 57 -17.36 -5.75 -6.99
C VAL A 57 -17.20 -5.63 -5.48
N ALA A 58 -18.32 -5.48 -4.75
CA ALA A 58 -18.31 -5.43 -3.29
C ALA A 58 -17.96 -6.79 -2.67
N GLU A 59 -18.48 -7.89 -3.22
CA GLU A 59 -18.17 -9.25 -2.79
C GLU A 59 -16.69 -9.59 -3.02
N ASP A 60 -16.15 -9.27 -4.19
CA ASP A 60 -14.73 -9.52 -4.49
C ASP A 60 -13.81 -8.66 -3.61
N ALA A 61 -14.19 -7.41 -3.31
CA ALA A 61 -13.45 -6.57 -2.36
C ALA A 61 -13.43 -7.19 -0.94
N ALA A 62 -14.57 -7.71 -0.48
CA ALA A 62 -14.67 -8.38 0.81
C ALA A 62 -13.90 -9.70 0.85
N GLY A 63 -13.86 -10.44 -0.27
CA GLY A 63 -13.07 -11.65 -0.46
C GLY A 63 -11.56 -11.37 -0.35
N LEU A 64 -11.07 -10.35 -1.05
CA LEU A 64 -9.67 -9.92 -0.96
C LEU A 64 -9.29 -9.46 0.45
N ALA A 65 -10.17 -8.72 1.11
CA ALA A 65 -9.95 -8.30 2.50
C ALA A 65 -9.83 -9.50 3.44
N MET A 66 -10.64 -10.54 3.23
CA MET A 66 -10.59 -11.80 4.00
C MET A 66 -9.28 -12.56 3.74
N GLU A 67 -8.79 -12.60 2.50
CA GLU A 67 -7.52 -13.24 2.17
C GLU A 67 -6.32 -12.54 2.83
N LEU A 68 -6.31 -11.20 2.81
CA LEU A 68 -5.19 -10.41 3.33
C LEU A 68 -5.19 -10.24 4.85
N TYR A 69 -6.36 -10.15 5.49
CA TYR A 69 -6.47 -9.80 6.92
C TYR A 69 -7.27 -10.79 7.76
N GLY A 70 -7.89 -11.79 7.16
CA GLY A 70 -8.77 -12.73 7.85
C GLY A 70 -9.92 -12.04 8.57
N ASP A 71 -10.30 -12.59 9.72
CA ASP A 71 -11.41 -12.10 10.56
C ASP A 71 -11.06 -10.85 11.40
N TYR A 72 -9.95 -10.15 11.10
CA TYR A 72 -9.60 -8.93 11.83
C TYR A 72 -10.48 -7.75 11.36
N GLN A 73 -11.67 -7.69 11.93
CA GLN A 73 -12.80 -6.87 11.48
C GLN A 73 -12.44 -5.42 11.12
N GLU A 74 -11.67 -4.72 11.97
CA GLU A 74 -11.31 -3.32 11.72
C GLU A 74 -10.48 -3.14 10.44
N ARG A 75 -9.53 -4.05 10.14
CA ARG A 75 -8.72 -3.96 8.91
C ARG A 75 -9.46 -4.47 7.69
N HIS A 76 -10.31 -5.46 7.90
CA HIS A 76 -11.17 -6.00 6.86
C HIS A 76 -12.08 -4.89 6.32
N GLU A 77 -12.85 -4.25 7.20
CA GLU A 77 -13.75 -3.15 6.85
C GLU A 77 -12.98 -1.97 6.24
N ASP A 78 -11.87 -1.56 6.84
CA ASP A 78 -11.04 -0.45 6.34
C ASP A 78 -10.43 -0.73 4.96
N PHE A 79 -10.03 -1.97 4.67
CA PHE A 79 -9.53 -2.34 3.34
C PHE A 79 -10.65 -2.31 2.29
N VAL A 80 -11.81 -2.90 2.61
CA VAL A 80 -12.98 -2.91 1.71
C VAL A 80 -13.40 -1.48 1.37
N ASP A 81 -13.61 -0.64 2.38
CA ASP A 81 -14.05 0.74 2.21
C ASP A 81 -13.09 1.52 1.32
N ARG A 82 -11.78 1.39 1.56
CA ARG A 82 -10.76 2.06 0.75
C ARG A 82 -10.71 1.53 -0.68
N LEU A 83 -10.83 0.22 -0.86
CA LEU A 83 -10.77 -0.39 -2.18
C LEU A 83 -11.98 0.03 -3.04
N LEU A 84 -13.17 0.04 -2.45
CA LEU A 84 -14.38 0.52 -3.09
C LEU A 84 -14.35 2.02 -3.37
N ALA A 85 -13.72 2.82 -2.50
CA ALA A 85 -13.51 4.24 -2.75
C ALA A 85 -12.61 4.49 -3.96
N ILE A 86 -11.49 3.76 -4.10
CA ILE A 86 -10.64 3.87 -5.28
C ILE A 86 -11.41 3.44 -6.54
N TYR A 87 -12.18 2.34 -6.48
CA TYR A 87 -13.01 1.89 -7.59
C TYR A 87 -14.04 2.95 -8.01
N GLY A 88 -14.74 3.54 -7.05
CA GLY A 88 -15.77 4.56 -7.30
C GLY A 88 -15.23 5.77 -8.06
N GLU A 89 -14.01 6.21 -7.73
CA GLU A 89 -13.32 7.32 -8.41
C GLU A 89 -12.67 6.92 -9.74
N ALA A 90 -12.26 5.65 -9.87
CA ALA A 90 -11.55 5.14 -11.04
C ALA A 90 -12.46 4.63 -12.18
N LYS A 91 -13.72 4.25 -11.89
CA LYS A 91 -14.61 3.56 -12.84
C LYS A 91 -14.86 4.30 -14.16
N ASP A 92 -14.73 5.63 -14.14
CA ASP A 92 -14.94 6.51 -15.29
C ASP A 92 -13.61 7.13 -15.79
N LYS A 93 -12.46 6.51 -15.48
CA LYS A 93 -11.12 7.00 -15.81
C LYS A 93 -10.41 6.05 -16.77
N ASP A 94 -9.57 6.62 -17.64
CA ASP A 94 -8.69 5.84 -18.52
C ASP A 94 -7.43 5.35 -17.81
N PHE A 95 -6.94 6.14 -16.85
CA PHE A 95 -5.74 5.86 -16.08
C PHE A 95 -5.93 6.07 -14.57
N VAL A 96 -5.30 5.21 -13.78
CA VAL A 96 -4.97 5.47 -12.37
C VAL A 96 -3.44 5.54 -12.25
N VAL A 97 -2.93 6.62 -11.66
CA VAL A 97 -1.50 6.81 -11.40
C VAL A 97 -1.30 6.84 -9.89
N ILE A 98 -0.51 5.90 -9.37
CA ILE A 98 -0.31 5.70 -7.93
C ILE A 98 1.12 6.12 -7.57
N PHE A 99 1.26 7.06 -6.64
CA PHE A 99 2.54 7.48 -6.08
C PHE A 99 2.90 6.67 -4.84
N ASN A 100 3.93 5.84 -4.94
CA ASN A 100 4.52 5.13 -3.81
C ASN A 100 5.83 5.83 -3.40
N SER A 101 5.76 6.58 -2.29
CA SER A 101 6.87 7.42 -1.83
C SER A 101 8.06 6.62 -1.28
N GLY A 102 9.23 7.26 -1.16
CA GLY A 102 10.40 6.67 -0.52
C GLY A 102 10.37 6.72 1.01
N GLY A 103 11.47 6.28 1.64
CA GLY A 103 11.66 6.36 3.09
C GLY A 103 10.64 5.54 3.85
N TRP A 104 10.02 6.10 4.89
CA TRP A 104 9.09 5.36 5.75
C TRP A 104 7.71 5.05 5.12
N GLY A 105 7.43 5.55 3.91
CA GLY A 105 6.23 5.19 3.16
C GLY A 105 4.93 5.89 3.56
N TRP A 106 5.04 7.01 4.27
CA TRP A 106 3.90 7.84 4.67
C TRP A 106 3.91 9.24 4.04
N ASN A 107 4.91 9.56 3.22
CA ASN A 107 5.02 10.87 2.57
C ASN A 107 4.03 10.97 1.41
N PHE A 108 3.43 12.15 1.28
CA PHE A 108 2.64 12.55 0.11
C PHE A 108 3.53 13.12 -0.98
N LEU A 109 3.00 13.17 -2.21
CA LEU A 109 3.65 13.78 -3.36
C LEU A 109 4.10 15.22 -3.09
N GLU A 110 3.35 15.98 -2.29
CA GLU A 110 3.70 17.36 -1.96
C GLU A 110 5.01 17.46 -1.18
N ASN A 111 5.39 16.40 -0.48
CA ASN A 111 6.65 16.36 0.26
C ASN A 111 7.83 15.86 -0.61
N SER A 112 7.58 15.48 -1.87
CA SER A 112 8.61 15.05 -2.83
C SER A 112 8.65 15.99 -4.05
N PRO A 113 9.36 17.15 -3.98
CA PRO A 113 9.35 18.15 -5.05
C PRO A 113 9.76 17.63 -6.43
N GLY A 114 10.75 16.71 -6.49
CA GLY A 114 11.16 16.07 -7.74
C GLY A 114 10.00 15.30 -8.36
N TRP A 115 9.36 14.45 -7.57
CA TRP A 115 8.21 13.67 -7.99
C TRP A 115 6.98 14.49 -8.32
N ARG A 116 6.73 15.61 -7.64
CA ARG A 116 5.63 16.52 -8.01
C ARG A 116 5.73 16.95 -9.48
N SER A 117 6.93 17.27 -9.94
CA SER A 117 7.15 17.67 -11.34
C SER A 117 6.94 16.52 -12.32
N ILE A 118 7.37 15.31 -11.95
CA ILE A 118 7.18 14.09 -12.74
C ILE A 118 5.69 13.75 -12.84
N PHE A 119 4.97 13.76 -11.72
CA PHE A 119 3.54 13.47 -11.65
C PHE A 119 2.71 14.46 -12.48
N SER A 120 3.02 15.75 -12.38
CA SER A 120 2.39 16.79 -13.19
C SER A 120 2.68 16.62 -14.69
N GLY A 121 3.90 16.18 -15.04
CA GLY A 121 4.25 15.81 -16.41
C GLY A 121 3.43 14.64 -16.92
N ILE A 122 3.32 13.56 -16.13
CA ILE A 122 2.49 12.38 -16.48
C ILE A 122 1.03 12.80 -16.72
N GLU A 123 0.44 13.54 -15.79
CA GLU A 123 -0.94 14.02 -15.90
C GLU A 123 -1.14 14.88 -17.16
N SER A 124 -0.21 15.81 -17.43
CA SER A 124 -0.27 16.70 -18.59
C SER A 124 -0.15 15.94 -19.91
N GLU A 125 0.76 14.96 -20.01
CA GLU A 125 0.94 14.14 -21.20
C GLU A 125 -0.29 13.25 -21.45
N LEU A 126 -0.83 12.60 -20.41
CA LEU A 126 -2.06 11.80 -20.52
C LEU A 126 -3.24 12.66 -21.00
N ALA A 127 -3.42 13.85 -20.41
CA ALA A 127 -4.46 14.79 -20.82
C ALA A 127 -4.24 15.31 -22.25
N GLY A 128 -2.99 15.58 -22.65
CA GLY A 128 -2.63 15.99 -24.01
C GLY A 128 -2.95 14.93 -25.07
N LEU A 129 -2.93 13.65 -24.67
CA LEU A 129 -3.35 12.52 -25.50
C LEU A 129 -4.86 12.25 -25.47
N GLY A 130 -5.61 13.04 -24.69
CA GLY A 130 -7.07 12.93 -24.57
C GLY A 130 -7.55 11.91 -23.52
N TYR A 131 -6.66 11.43 -22.65
CA TYR A 131 -7.03 10.53 -21.57
C TYR A 131 -7.39 11.27 -20.29
N THR A 132 -8.33 10.69 -19.54
CA THR A 132 -8.63 11.06 -18.16
C THR A 132 -7.77 10.25 -17.21
N SER A 133 -7.31 10.87 -16.12
CA SER A 133 -6.50 10.18 -15.11
C SER A 133 -6.97 10.50 -13.69
N LEU A 134 -6.76 9.55 -12.79
CA LEU A 134 -6.88 9.69 -11.35
C LEU A 134 -5.49 9.59 -10.72
N MET A 135 -5.09 10.65 -10.02
CA MET A 135 -3.77 10.79 -9.42
C MET A 135 -3.87 10.52 -7.92
N LEU A 136 -3.21 9.47 -7.43
CA LEU A 136 -3.31 8.99 -6.06
C LEU A 136 -1.97 8.99 -5.33
N ASP A 137 -1.96 9.47 -4.10
CA ASP A 137 -0.90 9.19 -3.11
C ASP A 137 -1.18 7.84 -2.44
N TYR A 138 -0.18 6.96 -2.38
CA TYR A 138 -0.24 5.72 -1.62
C TYR A 138 0.68 5.79 -0.39
N ARG A 139 0.05 5.80 0.78
CA ARG A 139 0.71 5.70 2.08
C ARG A 139 0.65 4.28 2.56
N ARG A 140 1.75 3.55 2.42
CA ARG A 140 1.87 2.14 2.83
C ARG A 140 2.12 1.94 4.32
N THR A 141 2.33 3.02 5.07
CA THR A 141 2.70 2.98 6.49
C THR A 141 2.02 4.09 7.27
N ASP A 142 1.63 3.77 8.51
CA ASP A 142 1.12 4.75 9.45
C ASP A 142 2.26 5.55 10.11
N GLU A 143 2.06 6.85 10.31
CA GLU A 143 3.04 7.73 10.95
C GLU A 143 3.04 7.58 12.48
N ASN A 144 3.43 6.39 12.95
CA ASN A 144 3.56 6.06 14.37
C ASN A 144 4.68 5.04 14.61
N LEU A 145 5.04 4.82 15.88
CA LEU A 145 6.13 3.89 16.26
C LEU A 145 5.92 2.47 15.74
N ARG A 146 4.67 2.00 15.66
CA ARG A 146 4.35 0.67 15.16
C ARG A 146 4.55 0.60 13.64
N GLY A 147 4.17 1.65 12.91
CA GLY A 147 4.44 1.79 11.48
C GLY A 147 5.93 1.83 11.15
N ILE A 148 6.74 2.50 11.97
CA ILE A 148 8.22 2.47 11.81
C ILE A 148 8.77 1.06 11.96
N ILE A 149 8.30 0.31 12.97
CA ILE A 149 8.74 -1.07 13.20
C ILE A 149 8.30 -1.98 12.05
N ASP A 150 7.04 -1.87 11.62
CA ASP A 150 6.47 -2.56 10.46
C ASP A 150 7.32 -2.32 9.20
N GLU A 151 7.55 -1.06 8.86
CA GLU A 151 8.35 -0.67 7.70
C GLU A 151 9.79 -1.19 7.80
N GLY A 152 10.39 -1.17 8.98
CA GLY A 152 11.73 -1.71 9.21
C GLY A 152 11.80 -3.22 8.98
N VAL A 153 10.78 -3.98 9.40
CA VAL A 153 10.65 -5.42 9.12
C VAL A 153 10.53 -5.66 7.63
N GLU A 154 9.62 -4.95 6.97
CA GLU A 154 9.35 -5.08 5.54
C GLU A 154 10.58 -4.73 4.69
N MET A 155 11.32 -3.68 5.06
CA MET A 155 12.58 -3.33 4.39
C MET A 155 13.62 -4.45 4.45
N ILE A 156 13.72 -5.18 5.58
CA ILE A 156 14.66 -6.31 5.72
C ILE A 156 14.22 -7.52 4.89
N THR A 157 12.92 -7.69 4.69
CA THR A 157 12.35 -8.82 3.93
C THR A 157 12.06 -8.48 2.47
N SER A 158 12.43 -7.29 2.00
CA SER A 158 12.19 -6.78 0.65
C SER A 158 10.71 -6.55 0.30
N TYR A 159 9.94 -6.08 1.27
CA TYR A 159 8.56 -5.60 1.16
C TYR A 159 7.52 -6.58 0.59
N PRO A 160 7.50 -7.87 0.99
CA PRO A 160 6.61 -8.85 0.40
C PRO A 160 5.13 -8.48 0.61
N SER A 161 4.71 -8.14 1.83
CA SER A 161 3.29 -7.92 2.12
C SER A 161 2.83 -6.54 1.68
N LYS A 162 3.70 -5.52 1.68
CA LYS A 162 3.35 -4.19 1.14
C LYS A 162 3.24 -4.20 -0.38
N ALA A 163 4.07 -5.00 -1.07
CA ALA A 163 3.94 -5.21 -2.50
C ALA A 163 2.66 -6.00 -2.83
N GLU A 164 2.37 -7.06 -2.09
CA GLU A 164 1.11 -7.83 -2.24
C GLU A 164 -0.12 -6.94 -2.04
N ASN A 165 -0.13 -6.11 -0.99
CA ASN A 165 -1.23 -5.18 -0.73
C ASN A 165 -1.52 -4.24 -1.91
N LEU A 166 -0.46 -3.61 -2.44
CA LEU A 166 -0.61 -2.70 -3.58
C LEU A 166 -0.98 -3.48 -4.84
N ALA A 167 -0.40 -4.66 -5.07
CA ALA A 167 -0.72 -5.51 -6.21
C ALA A 167 -2.20 -5.95 -6.21
N CYS A 168 -2.75 -6.40 -5.07
CA CYS A 168 -4.15 -6.78 -4.95
C CYS A 168 -5.09 -5.61 -5.29
N ARG A 169 -4.76 -4.38 -4.85
CA ARG A 169 -5.54 -3.19 -5.20
C ARG A 169 -5.52 -2.92 -6.70
N VAL A 170 -4.34 -3.00 -7.31
CA VAL A 170 -4.17 -2.78 -8.76
C VAL A 170 -4.90 -3.85 -9.57
N GLU A 171 -4.72 -5.12 -9.21
CA GLU A 171 -5.36 -6.25 -9.87
C GLU A 171 -6.89 -6.16 -9.80
N PHE A 172 -7.42 -5.87 -8.61
CA PHE A 172 -8.85 -5.63 -8.40
C PHE A 172 -9.40 -4.58 -9.37
N LEU A 173 -8.73 -3.42 -9.46
CA LEU A 173 -9.18 -2.35 -10.36
C LEU A 173 -9.16 -2.80 -11.82
N THR A 174 -8.08 -3.46 -12.28
CA THR A 174 -7.97 -3.91 -13.67
C THR A 174 -8.95 -5.04 -14.01
N ASN A 175 -9.32 -5.88 -13.04
CA ASN A 175 -10.30 -6.95 -13.23
C ASN A 175 -11.73 -6.42 -13.35
N HIS A 176 -12.05 -5.32 -12.66
CA HIS A 176 -13.40 -4.75 -12.64
C HIS A 176 -13.60 -3.54 -13.56
N ILE A 177 -12.52 -2.97 -14.11
CA ILE A 177 -12.56 -1.84 -15.04
C ILE A 177 -11.74 -2.24 -16.29
N PRO A 178 -12.37 -2.88 -17.30
CA PRO A 178 -11.67 -3.59 -18.38
C PRO A 178 -10.68 -2.77 -19.22
N ASP A 179 -10.92 -1.47 -19.37
CA ASP A 179 -10.08 -0.57 -20.18
C ASP A 179 -9.15 0.31 -19.34
N LEU A 180 -9.20 0.16 -18.01
CA LEU A 180 -8.36 0.95 -17.11
C LEU A 180 -6.89 0.56 -17.26
N ARG A 181 -6.02 1.56 -17.33
CA ARG A 181 -4.57 1.36 -17.23
C ARG A 181 -4.06 1.91 -15.90
N VAL A 182 -3.14 1.19 -15.27
CA VAL A 182 -2.58 1.60 -13.98
C VAL A 182 -1.09 1.84 -14.12
N ILE A 183 -0.63 3.03 -13.69
CA ILE A 183 0.79 3.37 -13.62
C ILE A 183 1.19 3.39 -12.15
N VAL A 184 1.95 2.39 -11.72
CA VAL A 184 2.52 2.33 -10.37
C VAL A 184 3.86 3.04 -10.37
N THR A 185 3.96 4.15 -9.65
CA THR A 185 5.19 4.94 -9.58
C THR A 185 5.91 4.74 -8.25
N GLY A 186 7.23 4.84 -8.24
CA GLY A 186 8.05 4.57 -7.05
C GLY A 186 9.23 5.52 -6.89
N GLU A 187 9.43 6.04 -5.69
CA GLU A 187 10.61 6.82 -5.26
C GLU A 187 11.44 6.03 -4.24
N SER A 188 12.76 5.90 -4.43
CA SER A 188 13.65 5.25 -3.45
C SER A 188 13.12 3.87 -2.99
N ASP A 189 12.92 3.61 -1.70
CA ASP A 189 12.36 2.33 -1.22
C ASP A 189 11.00 1.97 -1.85
N GLY A 190 10.23 2.99 -2.25
CA GLY A 190 8.99 2.81 -3.01
C GLY A 190 9.20 2.10 -4.35
N THR A 191 10.39 2.20 -4.97
CA THR A 191 10.70 1.46 -6.21
C THR A 191 10.79 -0.04 -5.99
N VAL A 192 11.28 -0.48 -4.84
CA VAL A 192 11.43 -1.92 -4.51
C VAL A 192 10.05 -2.59 -4.45
N ILE A 193 9.08 -1.87 -3.89
CA ILE A 193 7.68 -2.28 -3.84
C ILE A 193 7.07 -2.23 -5.23
N SER A 194 7.28 -1.14 -5.99
CA SER A 194 6.75 -1.03 -7.36
C SER A 194 7.28 -2.14 -8.27
N ASP A 195 8.57 -2.47 -8.18
CA ASP A 195 9.18 -3.58 -8.92
C ASP A 195 8.58 -4.94 -8.52
N SER A 196 8.39 -5.17 -7.22
CA SER A 196 7.74 -6.37 -6.71
C SER A 196 6.28 -6.48 -7.18
N VAL A 197 5.52 -5.38 -7.20
CA VAL A 197 4.18 -5.32 -7.79
C VAL A 197 4.21 -5.69 -9.27
N MET A 198 5.16 -5.15 -10.04
CA MET A 198 5.31 -5.50 -11.46
C MET A 198 5.65 -6.99 -11.66
N ASN A 199 6.41 -7.60 -10.74
CA ASN A 199 6.73 -9.03 -10.80
C ASN A 199 5.53 -9.93 -10.44
N ILE A 200 4.71 -9.52 -9.46
CA ILE A 200 3.45 -10.17 -9.10
C ILE A 200 2.48 -10.11 -10.29
N LEU A 201 2.31 -8.92 -10.86
CA LEU A 201 1.36 -8.63 -11.95
C LEU A 201 1.97 -8.76 -13.36
N ARG A 202 3.05 -9.54 -13.52
CA ARG A 202 3.86 -9.62 -14.75
C ARG A 202 3.10 -10.02 -16.03
N TYR A 203 1.91 -10.59 -15.89
CA TYR A 203 1.05 -10.98 -17.02
C TYR A 203 -0.12 -10.03 -17.27
N ASN A 204 -0.29 -9.02 -16.41
CA ASN A 204 -1.32 -8.01 -16.55
C ASN A 204 -0.82 -6.88 -17.46
N SER A 205 -1.29 -6.84 -18.71
CA SER A 205 -0.86 -5.85 -19.69
C SER A 205 -1.42 -4.44 -19.46
N GLN A 206 -2.31 -4.25 -18.47
CA GLN A 206 -2.87 -2.95 -18.10
C GLN A 206 -1.98 -2.19 -17.11
N VAL A 207 -0.92 -2.82 -16.57
CA VAL A 207 -0.10 -2.25 -15.51
C VAL A 207 1.27 -1.84 -16.04
N TYR A 208 1.69 -0.62 -15.68
CA TYR A 208 2.97 -0.02 -16.04
C TYR A 208 3.66 0.52 -14.80
N SER A 209 4.97 0.80 -14.89
CA SER A 209 5.70 1.41 -13.79
C SER A 209 6.70 2.48 -14.24
N ILE A 210 6.84 3.52 -13.43
CA ILE A 210 7.83 4.58 -13.55
C ILE A 210 8.54 4.70 -12.20
N GLN A 211 9.85 4.53 -12.18
CA GLN A 211 10.61 4.42 -10.93
C GLN A 211 11.84 5.32 -10.98
N THR A 212 12.20 5.92 -9.84
CA THR A 212 13.42 6.74 -9.75
C THR A 212 14.17 6.49 -8.45
N GLY A 213 15.50 6.44 -8.57
CA GLY A 213 16.41 6.29 -7.44
C GLY A 213 16.30 4.97 -6.67
N PRO A 214 16.21 3.80 -7.31
CA PRO A 214 16.18 2.53 -6.58
C PRO A 214 17.41 2.42 -5.66
N PRO A 215 17.23 2.04 -4.38
CA PRO A 215 18.32 2.05 -3.41
C PRO A 215 19.33 0.90 -3.60
N PHE A 216 18.97 -0.13 -4.36
CA PHE A 216 19.79 -1.30 -4.67
C PHE A 216 19.36 -1.98 -5.97
#